data_AF-A0A9X0GZM6-F1
#
_entry.id   AF-A0A9X0GZM6-F1
#
_cell.length_a   1.000
_cell.length_b   1.000
_cell.length_c   1.000
_cell.angle_alpha   90.00
_cell.angle_beta   90.00
_cell.angle_gamma   90.00
#
_symmetry.space_group_name_H-M   'P 1'
#
loop_
_entity.id
_entity.type
_entity.pdbx_description
1 polymer ?
#
loop_
_entity_poly.entity_id
_entity_poly.type
_entity_poly.pdbx_seq_one_letter_code
_entity_poly.pdbx_strand_id
1 'polypeptide(L)'
;MCNKAIYLALGVLPDGTRDILGIWIESTEGAKFWMKVFNDLKTRGVEDVLIAVTDGLKGIPEALGAVFPATTLQTCIVHLIRNSLDYAAWDKRRALAKALKPIYQAINADVAEQELNAFEAGPWGKQYPTVVAAWRRAWDRVIPFFVFPAGIRKVVYTTNAIESINAQLRKIIKTRGHFPTDEAATKLIWLGLRNITANWGHAAHDWKVAMNQFAILYGDRFTRPSW
;
A
#
# COMPACT_ATOMS: atom_id res chain seq x y z
N MET A 1 -12.84 -4.51 27.44
CA MET A 1 -12.97 -4.24 25.99
C MET A 1 -11.57 -4.30 25.40
N CYS A 2 -11.33 -5.13 24.38
CA CYS A 2 -10.01 -5.24 23.73
C CYS A 2 -10.09 -4.55 22.37
N ASN A 3 -9.24 -3.56 22.13
CA ASN A 3 -9.12 -2.93 20.81
C ASN A 3 -8.27 -3.85 19.93
N LYS A 4 -8.82 -4.20 18.76
CA LYS A 4 -8.11 -4.99 17.74
C LYS A 4 -8.17 -4.25 16.41
N ALA A 5 -7.14 -4.43 15.60
CA ALA A 5 -7.10 -3.91 14.24
C ALA A 5 -7.50 -5.00 13.24
N ILE A 6 -8.04 -4.54 12.10
CA ILE A 6 -8.44 -5.40 10.98
C ILE A 6 -7.47 -5.10 9.83
N TYR A 7 -6.81 -6.13 9.33
CA TYR A 7 -5.91 -6.04 8.18
C TYR A 7 -6.60 -6.68 6.98
N LEU A 8 -6.50 -5.98 5.85
CA LEU A 8 -7.03 -6.42 4.57
C LEU A 8 -5.91 -6.48 3.55
N ALA A 9 -5.82 -7.59 2.83
CA ALA A 9 -4.97 -7.70 1.67
C ALA A 9 -5.82 -7.56 0.40
N LEU A 10 -5.47 -6.58 -0.44
CA LEU A 10 -6.04 -6.40 -1.77
C LEU A 10 -5.02 -6.87 -2.80
N GLY A 11 -5.38 -7.88 -3.59
CA GLY A 11 -4.60 -8.37 -4.71
C GLY A 11 -5.03 -7.70 -6.01
N VAL A 12 -4.07 -7.57 -6.94
CA VAL A 12 -4.34 -7.20 -8.33
C VAL A 12 -3.74 -8.31 -9.20
N LEU A 13 -4.58 -8.95 -9.99
CA LEU A 13 -4.18 -10.03 -10.88
C LEU A 13 -3.51 -9.47 -12.15
N PRO A 14 -2.78 -10.30 -12.91
CA PRO A 14 -2.13 -9.92 -14.17
C PRO A 14 -3.08 -9.27 -15.20
N ASP A 15 -4.35 -9.68 -15.21
CA ASP A 15 -5.38 -9.12 -16.08
C ASP A 15 -5.96 -7.77 -15.59
N GLY A 16 -5.59 -7.35 -14.37
CA GLY A 16 -5.98 -6.09 -13.73
C GLY A 16 -7.27 -6.16 -12.93
N THR A 17 -7.85 -7.36 -12.82
CA THR A 17 -8.91 -7.60 -11.86
C THR A 17 -8.35 -7.52 -10.45
N ARG A 18 -9.21 -7.15 -9.51
CA ARG A 18 -8.85 -6.98 -8.10
C ARG A 18 -9.61 -8.01 -7.30
N ASP A 19 -8.98 -8.51 -6.25
CA ASP A 19 -9.66 -9.39 -5.30
C ASP A 19 -9.17 -9.14 -3.87
N ILE A 20 -10.01 -9.45 -2.89
CA ILE A 20 -9.61 -9.42 -1.48
C ILE A 20 -8.98 -10.76 -1.14
N LEU A 21 -7.66 -10.73 -0.90
CA LEU A 21 -6.90 -11.94 -0.60
C LEU A 21 -7.07 -12.41 0.84
N GLY A 22 -7.53 -11.55 1.77
CA GLY A 22 -7.80 -12.00 3.13
C GLY A 22 -8.19 -10.89 4.11
N ILE A 23 -8.70 -11.33 5.25
CA ILE A 23 -9.10 -10.52 6.40
C ILE A 23 -8.44 -11.15 7.63
N TRP A 24 -7.68 -10.36 8.38
CA TRP A 24 -7.10 -10.81 9.65
C TRP A 24 -7.46 -9.82 10.74
N ILE A 25 -7.90 -10.33 11.89
CA ILE A 25 -8.17 -9.54 13.09
C ILE A 25 -7.09 -9.88 14.10
N GLU A 26 -6.35 -8.87 14.54
CA GLU A 26 -5.26 -9.10 15.49
C GLU A 26 -5.15 -7.96 16.51
N SER A 27 -4.67 -8.32 17.69
CA SER A 27 -4.44 -7.41 18.81
C SER A 27 -3.09 -6.68 18.75
N THR A 28 -2.10 -7.26 18.06
CA THR A 28 -0.74 -6.72 17.98
C THR A 28 -0.19 -6.74 16.56
N GLU A 29 0.49 -5.66 16.19
CA GLU A 29 1.23 -5.53 14.92
C GLU A 29 2.69 -5.87 15.17
N GLY A 30 3.15 -7.01 14.66
CA GLY A 30 4.54 -7.43 14.79
C GLY A 30 4.99 -8.41 13.70
N ALA A 31 6.30 -8.65 13.63
CA ALA A 31 6.89 -9.53 12.60
C ALA A 31 6.25 -10.94 12.56
N LYS A 32 5.91 -11.50 13.72
CA LYS A 32 5.23 -12.81 13.82
C LYS A 32 3.85 -12.80 13.16
N PHE A 33 3.10 -11.71 13.31
CA PHE A 33 1.80 -11.56 12.68
C PHE A 33 1.93 -11.51 11.15
N TRP A 34 2.83 -10.67 10.63
CA TRP A 34 3.06 -10.58 9.18
C TRP A 34 3.59 -11.88 8.57
N MET A 35 4.45 -12.61 9.29
CA MET A 35 4.86 -13.96 8.89
C MET A 35 3.67 -14.90 8.75
N LYS A 36 2.74 -14.87 9.70
CA LYS A 36 1.50 -15.68 9.64
C LYS A 36 0.66 -15.29 8.42
N VAL A 37 0.48 -13.99 8.16
CA VAL A 37 -0.30 -13.48 7.02
C VAL A 37 0.29 -13.95 5.68
N PHE A 38 1.60 -13.79 5.48
CA PHE A 38 2.23 -14.19 4.21
C PHE A 38 2.29 -15.70 4.03
N ASN A 39 2.54 -16.47 5.09
CA ASN A 39 2.49 -17.94 5.01
C ASN A 39 1.07 -18.45 4.74
N ASP A 40 0.05 -17.82 5.32
CA ASP A 40 -1.35 -18.15 5.03
C ASP A 40 -1.68 -17.91 3.55
N LEU A 41 -1.26 -16.79 2.97
CA LEU A 41 -1.41 -16.53 1.53
C LEU A 41 -0.71 -17.59 0.68
N LYS A 42 0.53 -17.93 1.02
CA LYS A 42 1.31 -18.97 0.32
C LYS A 42 0.65 -20.35 0.40
N THR A 43 0.16 -20.72 1.58
CA THR A 43 -0.53 -22.01 1.81
C THR A 43 -1.84 -22.10 1.04
N ARG A 44 -2.51 -20.96 0.80
CA ARG A 44 -3.73 -20.87 -0.02
C ARG A 44 -3.47 -20.83 -1.53
N GLY A 45 -2.20 -20.96 -1.96
CA GLY A 45 -1.82 -21.09 -3.37
C GLY A 45 -1.28 -19.81 -4.02
N VAL A 46 -0.97 -18.76 -3.25
CA VAL A 46 -0.22 -17.62 -3.81
C VAL A 46 1.23 -18.08 -4.04
N GLU A 47 1.59 -18.30 -5.31
CA GLU A 47 2.92 -18.76 -5.70
C GLU A 47 3.95 -17.64 -5.69
N ASP A 48 3.58 -16.47 -6.22
CA ASP A 48 4.47 -15.33 -6.35
C ASP A 48 3.74 -13.99 -6.13
N VAL A 49 4.49 -13.02 -5.63
CA VAL A 49 4.07 -11.63 -5.46
C VAL A 49 5.14 -10.75 -6.09
N LEU A 50 4.79 -10.06 -7.18
CA LEU A 50 5.75 -9.20 -7.89
C LEU A 50 6.04 -7.92 -7.10
N ILE A 51 4.99 -7.27 -6.62
CA ILE A 51 5.05 -5.99 -5.91
C ILE A 51 4.18 -6.08 -4.66
N ALA A 52 4.73 -5.70 -3.52
CA ALA A 52 3.97 -5.48 -2.29
C ALA A 52 4.06 -4.01 -1.89
N VAL A 53 2.91 -3.31 -1.86
CA VAL A 53 2.84 -1.92 -1.41
C VAL A 53 2.33 -1.89 0.02
N THR A 54 3.15 -1.39 0.95
CA THR A 54 2.81 -1.38 2.39
C THR A 54 3.01 0.00 3.01
N ASP A 55 2.35 0.27 4.12
CA ASP A 55 2.40 1.54 4.86
C ASP A 55 3.67 1.74 5.72
N GLY A 56 4.66 0.84 5.59
CA GLY A 56 5.93 0.93 6.30
C GLY A 56 5.92 0.38 7.73
N LEU A 57 4.92 -0.46 8.07
CA LEU A 57 4.86 -1.13 9.37
C LEU A 57 6.08 -2.03 9.63
N LYS A 58 6.47 -2.09 10.91
CA LYS A 58 7.60 -2.89 11.38
C LYS A 58 7.33 -4.39 11.16
N GLY A 59 8.35 -5.15 10.78
CA GLY A 59 8.25 -6.60 10.64
C GLY A 59 7.74 -7.06 9.27
N ILE A 60 7.13 -6.18 8.46
CA ILE A 60 6.74 -6.50 7.09
C ILE A 60 7.94 -6.84 6.20
N PRO A 61 9.02 -6.03 6.16
CA PRO A 61 10.15 -6.30 5.28
C PRO A 61 10.78 -7.67 5.54
N GLU A 62 10.98 -7.99 6.82
CA GLU A 62 11.57 -9.25 7.26
C GLU A 62 10.64 -10.42 6.93
N ALA A 63 9.33 -10.26 7.18
CA ALA A 63 8.36 -11.32 6.95
C ALA A 63 8.13 -11.59 5.45
N LEU A 64 8.01 -10.53 4.66
CA LEU A 64 7.83 -10.62 3.22
C LEU A 64 9.08 -11.24 2.57
N GLY A 65 10.28 -10.77 2.93
CA GLY A 65 11.53 -11.32 2.42
C GLY A 65 11.74 -12.79 2.76
N ALA A 66 11.20 -13.27 3.88
CA ALA A 66 11.27 -14.68 4.24
C ALA A 66 10.31 -15.58 3.43
N VAL A 67 9.11 -15.09 3.09
CA VAL A 67 8.07 -15.90 2.43
C VAL A 67 8.10 -15.76 0.89
N PHE A 68 8.32 -14.53 0.41
CA PHE A 68 8.37 -14.12 -0.99
C PHE A 68 9.64 -13.28 -1.25
N PRO A 69 10.83 -13.91 -1.29
CA PRO A 69 12.12 -13.20 -1.33
C PRO A 69 12.33 -12.36 -2.59
N ALA A 70 11.67 -12.72 -3.69
CA ALA A 70 11.79 -12.03 -4.98
C ALA A 70 10.81 -10.84 -5.13
N THR A 71 9.97 -10.56 -4.12
CA THR A 71 9.00 -9.47 -4.17
C THR A 71 9.67 -8.10 -4.09
N THR A 72 9.30 -7.18 -4.98
CA THR A 72 9.62 -5.77 -4.85
C THR A 72 8.78 -5.15 -3.74
N LEU A 73 9.40 -4.87 -2.59
CA LEU A 73 8.74 -4.17 -1.49
C LEU A 73 8.75 -2.65 -1.75
N GLN A 74 7.56 -2.06 -1.77
CA GLN A 74 7.35 -0.63 -1.95
C GLN A 74 6.67 -0.03 -0.72
N THR A 75 7.19 1.09 -0.22
CA THR A 75 6.48 1.93 0.74
C THR A 75 5.43 2.77 0.03
N CYS A 76 4.22 2.75 0.56
CA CYS A 76 3.10 3.50 0.06
C CYS A 76 3.32 5.01 0.24
N ILE A 77 3.47 5.72 -0.88
CA ILE A 77 3.70 7.16 -0.88
C ILE A 77 2.53 7.93 -0.25
N VAL A 78 1.28 7.49 -0.44
CA VAL A 78 0.13 8.16 0.20
C VAL A 78 0.20 8.08 1.72
N HIS A 79 0.55 6.92 2.28
CA HIS A 79 0.76 6.79 3.72
C HIS A 79 1.97 7.60 4.19
N LEU A 80 3.07 7.60 3.44
CA LEU A 80 4.24 8.41 3.75
C LEU A 80 3.93 9.91 3.77
N ILE A 81 3.14 10.40 2.81
CA ILE A 81 2.65 11.78 2.78
C ILE A 81 1.71 12.04 3.97
N ARG A 82 0.73 11.17 4.23
CA ARG A 82 -0.21 11.34 5.35
C ARG A 82 0.54 11.46 6.68
N ASN A 83 1.47 10.55 6.94
CA ASN A 83 2.34 10.58 8.11
C ASN A 83 3.17 11.87 8.17
N SER A 84 3.63 12.37 7.02
CA SER A 84 4.34 13.65 6.95
C SER A 84 3.45 14.83 7.32
N LEU A 85 2.19 14.83 6.91
CA LEU A 85 1.22 15.90 7.19
C LEU A 85 0.75 15.91 8.65
N ASP A 86 0.89 14.80 9.38
CA ASP A 86 0.54 14.73 10.81
C ASP A 86 1.46 15.58 11.69
N TYR A 87 2.69 15.86 11.24
CA TYR A 87 3.59 16.79 11.91
C TYR A 87 3.23 18.27 11.68
N ALA A 88 2.34 18.58 10.73
CA ALA A 88 1.99 19.94 10.36
C ALA A 88 0.60 20.36 10.88
N ALA A 89 0.52 21.61 11.33
CA ALA A 89 -0.73 22.29 11.62
C ALA A 89 -1.61 22.37 10.36
N TRP A 90 -2.93 22.41 10.56
CA TRP A 90 -3.92 22.27 9.49
C TRP A 90 -3.74 23.26 8.33
N ASP A 91 -3.43 24.52 8.64
CA ASP A 91 -3.17 25.60 7.69
C ASP A 91 -1.94 25.34 6.80
N LYS A 92 -0.92 24.65 7.33
CA LYS A 92 0.32 24.32 6.63
C LYS A 92 0.26 23.03 5.82
N ARG A 93 -0.67 22.11 6.13
CA ARG A 93 -0.75 20.79 5.48
C ARG A 93 -0.82 20.87 3.96
N ARG A 94 -1.60 21.79 3.40
CA ARG A 94 -1.74 21.96 1.94
C ARG A 94 -0.42 22.40 1.29
N ALA A 95 0.29 23.32 1.92
CA ALA A 95 1.56 23.84 1.40
C ALA A 95 2.67 22.79 1.52
N LEU A 96 2.74 22.07 2.64
CA LEU A 96 3.66 20.95 2.84
C LEU A 96 3.42 19.82 1.81
N ALA A 97 2.16 19.43 1.58
CA ALA A 97 1.82 18.44 0.56
C ALA A 97 2.28 18.86 -0.85
N LYS A 98 2.17 20.16 -1.18
CA LYS A 98 2.67 20.72 -2.44
C LYS A 98 4.20 20.66 -2.52
N ALA A 99 4.90 20.92 -1.41
CA ALA A 99 6.36 20.88 -1.34
C ALA A 99 6.93 19.45 -1.47
N LEU A 100 6.18 18.42 -1.04
CA LEU A 100 6.58 17.02 -1.19
C LEU A 100 6.29 16.45 -2.59
N LYS A 101 5.46 17.13 -3.39
CA LYS A 101 5.00 16.66 -4.71
C LYS A 101 6.12 16.42 -5.73
N PRO A 102 7.13 17.30 -5.86
CA PRO A 102 8.23 17.09 -6.80
C PRO A 102 8.97 15.77 -6.57
N ILE A 103 9.12 15.34 -5.32
CA ILE A 103 9.86 14.12 -4.95
C ILE A 103 9.26 12.89 -5.63
N TYR A 104 7.96 12.61 -5.41
CA TYR A 104 7.33 11.40 -5.94
C TYR A 104 6.79 11.52 -7.37
N GLN A 105 6.82 12.74 -7.95
CA GLN A 105 6.47 12.98 -9.36
C GLN A 105 7.67 13.11 -10.28
N ALA A 106 8.90 13.04 -9.73
CA ALA A 106 10.12 13.06 -10.49
C ALA A 106 10.14 11.98 -11.60
N ILE A 107 10.87 12.25 -12.68
CA ILE A 107 10.90 11.37 -13.85
C ILE A 107 11.65 10.06 -13.58
N ASN A 108 12.63 10.07 -12.68
CA ASN A 108 13.45 8.92 -12.28
C ASN A 108 13.94 9.09 -10.84
N ALA A 109 14.65 8.08 -10.33
CA ALA A 109 15.16 8.06 -8.96
C ALA A 109 16.18 9.18 -8.67
N ASP A 110 17.08 9.47 -9.62
CA ASP A 110 18.12 10.49 -9.44
C ASP A 110 17.51 11.88 -9.27
N VAL A 111 16.52 12.24 -10.10
CA VAL A 111 15.79 13.50 -9.97
C VAL A 111 14.98 13.51 -8.67
N ALA A 112 14.39 12.39 -8.27
CA ALA A 112 13.66 12.29 -7.01
C ALA A 112 14.57 12.55 -5.79
N GLU A 113 15.80 12.04 -5.83
CA GLU A 113 16.80 12.26 -4.79
C GLU A 113 17.24 13.72 -4.73
N GLN A 114 17.45 14.36 -5.89
CA GLN A 114 17.72 15.79 -5.96
C GLN A 114 16.59 16.62 -5.36
N GLU A 115 15.33 16.29 -5.67
CA GLU A 115 14.16 16.95 -5.09
C GLU A 115 14.06 16.72 -3.57
N LEU A 116 14.42 15.53 -3.07
CA LEU A 116 14.47 15.26 -1.63
C LEU A 116 15.58 16.08 -0.95
N ASN A 117 16.77 16.17 -1.56
CA ASN A 117 17.87 17.02 -1.10
C ASN A 117 17.45 18.50 -1.05
N ALA A 118 16.77 18.98 -2.09
CA ALA A 118 16.27 20.34 -2.17
C ALA A 118 15.19 20.62 -1.11
N PHE A 119 14.26 19.68 -0.90
CA PHE A 119 13.26 19.77 0.16
C PHE A 119 13.90 19.86 1.54
N GLU A 120 14.90 19.02 1.82
CA GLU A 120 15.66 18.99 3.07
C GLU A 120 16.40 20.31 3.35
N ALA A 121 17.08 20.86 2.35
CA ALA A 121 17.78 22.15 2.46
C ALA A 121 16.83 23.35 2.54
N GLY A 122 15.60 23.19 2.05
CA GLY A 122 14.57 24.22 1.99
C GLY A 122 13.92 24.56 3.33
N PRO A 123 13.03 25.58 3.34
CA PRO A 123 12.37 26.03 4.57
C PRO A 123 11.47 24.94 5.19
N TRP A 124 10.82 24.11 4.36
CA TRP A 124 9.98 23.01 4.82
C TRP A 124 10.81 21.89 5.46
N GLY A 125 11.92 21.47 4.85
CA GLY A 125 12.81 20.47 5.43
C GLY A 125 13.42 20.91 6.76
N LYS A 126 13.88 22.18 6.84
CA LYS A 126 14.39 22.77 8.09
C LYS A 126 13.32 22.88 9.18
N GLN A 127 12.07 23.20 8.80
CA GLN A 127 10.96 23.29 9.75
C GLN A 127 10.47 21.91 10.21
N TYR A 128 10.56 20.90 9.35
CA TYR A 128 10.06 19.55 9.60
C TYR A 128 11.16 18.48 9.39
N PRO A 129 12.23 18.50 10.20
CA PRO A 129 13.33 17.54 10.05
C PRO A 129 12.89 16.08 10.29
N THR A 130 11.80 15.86 11.05
CA THR A 130 11.19 14.54 11.23
C THR A 130 10.60 13.99 9.94
N VAL A 131 10.03 14.85 9.08
CA VAL A 131 9.52 14.46 7.76
C VAL A 131 10.69 14.03 6.88
N VAL A 132 11.76 14.82 6.82
CA VAL A 132 12.99 14.47 6.08
C VAL A 132 13.52 13.11 6.53
N ALA A 133 13.68 12.91 7.84
CA ALA A 133 14.18 11.65 8.40
C ALA A 133 13.29 10.45 8.05
N ALA A 134 11.96 10.63 8.03
CA ALA A 134 11.02 9.57 7.65
C ALA A 134 11.17 9.18 6.17
N TRP A 135 11.30 10.17 5.28
CA TRP A 135 11.51 9.92 3.85
C TRP A 135 12.86 9.26 3.57
N ARG A 136 13.94 9.73 4.22
CA ARG A 136 15.28 9.14 4.11
C ARG A 136 15.31 7.68 4.59
N ARG A 137 14.66 7.37 5.72
CA ARG A 137 14.58 5.99 6.23
C ARG A 137 13.80 5.07 5.30
N ALA A 138 12.79 5.59 4.62
CA ALA A 138 11.98 4.82 3.68
C ALA A 138 12.56 4.78 2.26
N TRP A 139 13.67 5.49 1.99
CA TRP A 139 14.11 5.82 0.62
C TRP A 139 14.33 4.60 -0.26
N ASP A 140 15.02 3.57 0.25
CA ASP A 140 15.26 2.31 -0.48
C ASP A 140 13.97 1.57 -0.87
N ARG A 141 12.86 1.86 -0.17
CA ARG A 141 11.53 1.31 -0.44
C ARG A 141 10.63 2.30 -1.16
N VAL A 142 11.07 3.55 -1.36
CA VAL A 142 10.41 4.56 -2.19
C VAL A 142 10.92 4.49 -3.62
N ILE A 143 12.24 4.31 -3.80
CA ILE A 143 12.93 4.23 -5.08
C ILE A 143 12.35 3.19 -6.05
N PRO A 144 12.00 1.95 -5.62
CA PRO A 144 11.62 0.89 -6.55
C PRO A 144 10.46 1.27 -7.46
N PHE A 145 9.62 2.19 -7.02
CA PHE A 145 8.51 2.70 -7.80
C PHE A 145 8.90 3.54 -9.03
N PHE A 146 10.09 4.14 -9.07
CA PHE A 146 10.54 4.93 -10.24
C PHE A 146 10.85 4.08 -11.46
N VAL A 147 11.02 2.76 -11.32
CA VAL A 147 11.19 1.85 -12.47
C VAL A 147 9.94 1.77 -13.34
N PHE A 148 8.77 2.09 -12.77
CA PHE A 148 7.51 2.07 -13.50
C PHE A 148 7.30 3.38 -14.27
N PRO A 149 6.69 3.37 -15.47
CA PRO A 149 6.24 4.59 -16.14
C PRO A 149 5.18 5.37 -15.35
N ALA A 150 5.07 6.67 -15.60
CA ALA A 150 4.20 7.60 -14.86
C ALA A 150 2.72 7.15 -14.75
N GLY A 151 2.17 6.52 -15.80
CA GLY A 151 0.79 5.98 -15.79
C GLY A 151 0.61 4.85 -14.78
N ILE A 152 1.59 3.95 -14.67
CA ILE A 152 1.61 2.83 -13.71
C ILE A 152 1.87 3.34 -12.31
N ARG A 153 2.78 4.31 -12.20
CA ARG A 153 3.11 4.97 -10.94
C ARG A 153 1.82 5.40 -10.24
N LYS A 154 0.92 6.06 -10.96
CA LYS A 154 -0.38 6.44 -10.40
C LYS A 154 -1.14 5.26 -9.80
N VAL A 155 -1.16 4.10 -10.45
CA VAL A 155 -1.80 2.90 -9.89
C VAL A 155 -1.09 2.43 -8.61
N VAL A 156 0.25 2.37 -8.62
CA VAL A 156 1.02 1.77 -7.51
C VAL A 156 1.11 2.69 -6.27
N TYR A 157 1.16 4.03 -6.42
CA TYR A 157 1.12 4.91 -5.24
C TYR A 157 -0.29 5.29 -4.80
N THR A 158 -1.32 5.18 -5.65
CA THR A 158 -2.68 5.53 -5.20
C THR A 158 -3.22 4.44 -4.30
N THR A 159 -3.58 4.81 -3.08
CA THR A 159 -4.31 3.94 -2.15
C THR A 159 -5.81 4.01 -2.35
N ASN A 160 -6.30 4.71 -3.38
CA ASN A 160 -7.71 4.94 -3.61
C ASN A 160 -8.55 3.66 -3.55
N ALA A 161 -8.02 2.53 -4.05
CA ALA A 161 -8.71 1.25 -3.99
C ALA A 161 -8.89 0.77 -2.53
N ILE A 162 -7.81 0.63 -1.76
CA ILE A 162 -7.88 0.16 -0.37
C ILE A 162 -8.55 1.17 0.56
N GLU A 163 -8.37 2.47 0.32
CA GLU A 163 -9.01 3.53 1.10
C GLU A 163 -10.51 3.63 0.84
N SER A 164 -10.94 3.45 -0.42
CA SER A 164 -12.37 3.36 -0.75
C SER A 164 -13.03 2.17 -0.04
N ILE A 165 -12.37 1.01 -0.04
CA ILE A 165 -12.83 -0.17 0.71
C ILE A 165 -12.92 0.15 2.20
N ASN A 166 -11.85 0.69 2.79
CA ASN A 166 -11.81 1.04 4.21
C ASN A 166 -12.90 2.06 4.59
N ALA A 167 -13.16 3.06 3.73
CA ALA A 167 -14.21 4.06 3.98
C ALA A 167 -15.61 3.44 3.94
N GLN A 168 -15.88 2.57 2.95
CA GLN A 168 -17.16 1.86 2.84
C GLN A 168 -17.36 0.90 4.02
N LEU A 169 -16.34 0.14 4.41
CA LEU A 169 -16.38 -0.71 5.60
C LEU A 169 -16.64 0.10 6.87
N ARG A 170 -15.92 1.22 7.07
CA ARG A 170 -16.19 2.15 8.18
C ARG A 170 -17.64 2.60 8.22
N LYS A 171 -18.26 2.89 7.06
CA LYS A 171 -19.67 3.27 6.97
C LYS A 171 -20.62 2.13 7.37
N ILE A 172 -20.27 0.89 7.09
CA ILE A 172 -21.07 -0.30 7.46
C ILE A 172 -20.97 -0.58 8.96
N ILE A 173 -19.76 -0.48 9.53
CA ILE A 173 -19.52 -0.81 10.94
C ILE A 173 -19.83 0.35 11.90
N LYS A 174 -19.94 1.61 11.43
CA LYS A 174 -20.12 2.78 12.32
C LYS A 174 -21.35 2.70 13.24
N THR A 175 -22.38 1.95 12.84
CA THR A 175 -23.61 1.77 13.64
C THR A 175 -23.48 0.64 14.66
N ARG A 176 -22.39 -0.13 14.61
CA ARG A 176 -22.05 -1.18 15.56
C ARG A 176 -21.03 -0.62 16.55
N GLY A 177 -21.43 -0.46 17.81
CA GLY A 177 -20.53 0.05 18.86
C GLY A 177 -19.43 -0.94 19.25
N HIS A 178 -19.77 -2.23 19.34
CA HIS A 178 -18.82 -3.30 19.65
C HIS A 178 -19.25 -4.64 19.04
N PHE A 179 -18.30 -5.57 18.92
CA PHE A 179 -18.56 -6.93 18.48
C PHE A 179 -18.38 -7.91 19.65
N PRO A 180 -19.25 -8.93 19.78
CA PRO A 180 -19.15 -9.92 20.85
C PRO A 180 -17.97 -10.89 20.63
N THR A 181 -17.60 -11.17 19.38
CA THR A 181 -16.50 -12.06 19.00
C THR A 181 -15.81 -11.60 17.71
N ASP A 182 -14.57 -12.04 17.49
CA ASP A 182 -13.84 -11.82 16.23
C ASP A 182 -14.58 -12.45 15.04
N GLU A 183 -15.27 -13.57 15.25
CA GLU A 183 -16.08 -14.23 14.21
C GLU A 183 -17.27 -13.36 13.80
N ALA A 184 -17.96 -12.74 14.75
CA ALA A 184 -19.06 -11.82 14.46
C ALA A 184 -18.59 -10.59 13.67
N ALA A 185 -17.43 -10.04 14.04
CA ALA A 185 -16.79 -8.96 13.28
C ALA A 185 -16.44 -9.42 11.86
N THR A 186 -15.77 -10.57 11.73
CA THR A 186 -15.34 -11.13 10.45
C THR A 186 -16.52 -11.37 9.51
N LYS A 187 -17.63 -11.95 10.00
CA LYS A 187 -18.85 -12.17 9.21
C LYS A 187 -19.42 -10.87 8.63
N LEU A 188 -19.53 -9.83 9.46
CA LEU A 188 -20.07 -8.54 8.98
C LEU A 188 -19.13 -7.87 7.98
N ILE A 189 -17.82 -7.90 8.25
CA ILE A 189 -16.81 -7.33 7.35
C ILE A 189 -16.84 -8.08 6.01
N TRP A 190 -16.90 -9.41 6.03
CA TRP A 190 -16.99 -10.24 4.83
C TRP A 190 -18.25 -9.94 4.01
N LEU A 191 -19.42 -9.82 4.64
CA LEU A 191 -20.66 -9.43 3.95
C LEU A 191 -20.54 -8.03 3.34
N GLY A 192 -19.91 -7.09 4.06
CA GLY A 192 -19.63 -5.76 3.55
C GLY A 192 -18.72 -5.80 2.33
N LEU A 193 -17.61 -6.53 2.42
CA LEU A 193 -16.68 -6.74 1.32
C LEU A 193 -17.37 -7.36 0.11
N ARG A 194 -18.17 -8.43 0.29
CA ARG A 194 -18.92 -9.08 -0.79
C ARG A 194 -19.81 -8.09 -1.55
N ASN A 195 -20.49 -7.19 -0.83
CA ASN A 195 -21.33 -6.17 -1.47
C ASN A 195 -20.50 -5.09 -2.19
N ILE A 196 -19.34 -4.74 -1.64
CA ILE A 196 -18.41 -3.77 -2.25
C ILE A 196 -17.81 -4.34 -3.54
N THR A 197 -17.34 -5.60 -3.50
CA THR A 197 -16.67 -6.27 -4.62
C THR A 197 -17.63 -6.69 -5.72
N ALA A 198 -18.93 -6.90 -5.41
CA ALA A 198 -19.95 -7.17 -6.42
C ALA A 198 -20.07 -6.07 -7.50
N ASN A 199 -19.65 -4.84 -7.18
CA ASN A 199 -19.67 -3.71 -8.11
C ASN A 199 -18.29 -3.43 -8.73
N TRP A 200 -17.30 -4.30 -8.55
CA TRP A 200 -16.00 -4.12 -9.17
C TRP A 200 -16.10 -4.44 -10.66
N GLY A 201 -16.01 -3.38 -11.46
CA GLY A 201 -15.89 -3.48 -12.91
C GLY A 201 -14.46 -3.82 -13.36
N HIS A 202 -14.28 -3.74 -14.67
CA HIS A 202 -13.04 -4.01 -15.38
C HIS A 202 -11.82 -3.24 -14.84
N ALA A 203 -10.64 -3.73 -15.20
CA ALA A 203 -9.35 -3.13 -14.88
C ALA A 203 -9.31 -1.62 -15.23
N ALA A 204 -8.45 -0.88 -14.54
CA ALA A 204 -8.23 0.54 -14.83
C ALA A 204 -7.87 0.73 -16.32
N HIS A 205 -8.29 1.84 -16.92
CA HIS A 205 -8.09 2.12 -18.35
C HIS A 205 -6.63 1.93 -18.79
N ASP A 206 -5.69 2.40 -17.98
CA ASP A 206 -4.25 2.33 -18.26
C ASP A 206 -3.61 0.98 -17.91
N TRP A 207 -4.39 0.00 -17.45
CA TRP A 207 -3.86 -1.29 -16.97
C TRP A 207 -3.15 -2.08 -18.06
N LYS A 208 -3.63 -2.05 -19.31
CA LYS A 208 -2.96 -2.77 -20.41
C LYS A 208 -1.55 -2.24 -20.68
N VAL A 209 -1.36 -0.93 -20.58
CA VAL A 209 -0.04 -0.30 -20.66
C VAL A 209 0.81 -0.75 -19.47
N ALA A 210 0.22 -0.81 -18.28
CA ALA A 210 0.92 -1.24 -17.08
C ALA A 210 1.38 -2.71 -17.14
N MET A 211 0.47 -3.58 -17.55
CA MET A 211 0.66 -5.01 -17.74
C MET A 211 1.86 -5.32 -18.65
N ASN A 212 1.99 -4.63 -19.79
CA ASN A 212 3.13 -4.84 -20.69
C ASN A 212 4.47 -4.50 -20.04
N GLN A 213 4.51 -3.46 -19.19
CA GLN A 213 5.73 -3.07 -18.49
C GLN A 213 6.06 -4.05 -17.37
N PHE A 214 5.05 -4.54 -16.64
CA PHE A 214 5.26 -5.61 -15.65
C PHE A 214 5.77 -6.89 -16.32
N ALA A 215 5.27 -7.24 -17.49
CA ALA A 215 5.76 -8.39 -18.26
C ALA A 215 7.24 -8.23 -18.65
N ILE A 216 7.68 -7.02 -19.04
CA ILE A 216 9.09 -6.74 -19.35
C ILE A 216 9.96 -6.77 -18.09
N LEU A 217 9.50 -6.14 -17.00
CA LEU A 217 10.28 -5.99 -15.77
C LEU A 217 10.42 -7.30 -14.99
N TYR A 218 9.38 -8.13 -14.96
CA TYR A 218 9.34 -9.36 -14.17
C TYR A 218 9.51 -10.63 -15.01
N GLY A 219 9.52 -10.52 -16.34
CA GLY A 219 9.78 -11.63 -17.26
C GLY A 219 8.88 -12.83 -16.99
N ASP A 220 9.50 -13.99 -16.83
CA ASP A 220 8.83 -15.28 -16.62
C ASP A 220 7.96 -15.33 -15.34
N ARG A 221 8.18 -14.41 -14.40
CA ARG A 221 7.35 -14.29 -13.19
C ARG A 221 6.00 -13.62 -13.45
N PHE A 222 5.86 -12.90 -14.56
CA PHE A 222 4.59 -12.30 -14.96
C PHE A 222 3.74 -13.31 -15.74
N THR A 223 3.13 -14.25 -15.04
CA THR A 223 2.27 -15.27 -15.64
C THR A 223 0.84 -14.77 -15.76
N ARG A 224 0.19 -14.88 -16.93
CA ARG A 224 -1.28 -14.78 -16.97
C ARG A 224 -1.86 -16.04 -16.33
N PRO A 225 -2.87 -15.94 -15.46
CA PRO A 225 -3.53 -17.13 -14.95
C PRO A 225 -4.09 -17.92 -16.15
N SER A 226 -3.63 -19.15 -16.30
CA SER A 226 -4.15 -20.13 -17.24
C SER A 226 -5.47 -20.66 -16.67
N TRP A 227 -6.58 -20.02 -17.04
CA TRP A 227 -7.91 -20.61 -16.88
C TRP A 227 -8.25 -21.37 -18.15
#